data_AF-A0A519XX88-F1
#
_entry.id   AF-A0A519XX88-F1
#
_cell.length_a   1.000
_cell.length_b   1.000
_cell.length_c   1.000
_cell.angle_alpha   90.00
_cell.angle_beta   90.00
_cell.angle_gamma   90.00
#
_symmetry.space_group_name_H-M   'P 1'
#
loop_
_entity.id
_entity.type
_entity.pdbx_description
1 polymer ?
#
loop_
_entity_poly.entity_id
_entity_poly.type
_entity_poly.pdbx_seq_one_letter_code
_entity_poly.pdbx_strand_id
1 'polypeptide(L)'
;MSLPLHSRSATGWSFRHLLGATAGLGLLLGTADVQAQTLYGLGTLTQPANGAPAGSQTLITINPTNGAPTGFSPFVSGVTPGQRLVGMDYRPNTGQAFVLGYDASITSTSTPNAQLYTIAPATGVVTAVGAAIRLELGGATDRIGFDFNPTVDRIRVVSTNDRNYRLNPVTGGVAATDGNLAYADGTPADANVGAVAYTNS
;
A
#
# COMPACT_ATOMS: atom_id res chain seq x y z
N MET A 1 25.08 -56.00 61.72
CA MET A 1 25.16 -55.65 63.15
C MET A 1 24.01 -54.71 63.44
N SER A 2 23.09 -55.15 64.32
CA SER A 2 22.00 -54.44 65.02
C SER A 2 21.05 -53.43 64.33
N LEU A 3 19.76 -53.84 64.34
CA LEU A 3 18.47 -53.10 64.37
C LEU A 3 18.46 -51.94 65.42
N PRO A 4 17.43 -51.02 65.58
CA PRO A 4 15.99 -51.19 65.29
C PRO A 4 15.15 -49.92 64.93
N LEU A 5 13.83 -50.14 64.82
CA LEU A 5 12.68 -49.23 64.64
C LEU A 5 12.34 -48.33 65.88
N HIS A 6 11.33 -47.47 65.65
CA HIS A 6 10.36 -46.75 66.55
C HIS A 6 10.58 -45.22 66.60
N SER A 7 9.57 -44.32 66.55
CA SER A 7 8.19 -44.39 67.03
C SER A 7 7.19 -43.53 66.23
N ARG A 8 5.90 -43.85 66.40
CA ARG A 8 4.70 -43.16 65.87
C ARG A 8 4.31 -41.92 66.70
N SER A 9 3.53 -41.01 66.08
CA SER A 9 2.28 -40.33 66.54
C SER A 9 2.27 -38.85 66.09
N ALA A 10 1.51 -38.43 65.05
CA ALA A 10 0.05 -38.23 64.95
C ALA A 10 -0.45 -36.91 65.57
N THR A 11 -0.84 -35.96 64.71
CA THR A 11 -1.87 -34.89 64.86
C THR A 11 -1.78 -34.05 63.57
N GLY A 12 -2.76 -33.83 62.70
CA GLY A 12 -4.21 -33.90 62.82
C GLY A 12 -4.79 -32.52 62.49
N TRP A 13 -5.13 -32.26 61.22
CA TRP A 13 -6.39 -31.62 60.80
C TRP A 13 -6.48 -31.43 59.28
N SER A 14 -7.60 -31.87 58.73
CA SER A 14 -8.06 -31.74 57.34
C SER A 14 -8.56 -30.32 57.09
N PHE A 15 -8.39 -29.77 55.88
CA PHE A 15 -9.48 -29.13 55.13
C PHE A 15 -9.12 -29.00 53.62
N ARG A 16 -9.78 -29.85 52.83
CA ARG A 16 -10.46 -29.61 51.54
C ARG A 16 -9.76 -28.81 50.42
N HIS A 17 -9.56 -29.53 49.32
CA HIS A 17 -9.80 -29.17 47.91
C HIS A 17 -9.63 -27.70 47.48
N LEU A 18 -8.60 -27.46 46.67
CA LEU A 18 -8.77 -26.71 45.43
C LEU A 18 -8.07 -27.45 44.28
N LEU A 19 -8.89 -27.91 43.34
CA LEU A 19 -8.48 -28.26 41.98
C LEU A 19 -7.90 -27.01 41.32
N GLY A 20 -6.58 -26.97 41.16
CA GLY A 20 -5.91 -26.02 40.28
C GLY A 20 -5.67 -26.68 38.92
N ALA A 21 -6.65 -26.59 38.02
CA ALA A 21 -6.45 -26.93 36.62
C ALA A 21 -5.55 -25.86 35.99
N THR A 22 -4.25 -26.14 35.86
CA THR A 22 -3.37 -25.36 34.99
C THR A 22 -3.70 -25.71 33.55
N ALA A 23 -4.63 -24.96 32.95
CA ALA A 23 -4.78 -24.90 31.51
C ALA A 23 -3.49 -24.30 30.94
N GLY A 24 -2.65 -25.15 30.36
CA GLY A 24 -1.52 -24.71 29.57
C GLY A 24 -2.04 -23.91 28.39
N LEU A 25 -1.95 -22.59 28.49
CA LEU A 25 -2.19 -21.69 27.37
C LEU A 25 -1.01 -21.87 26.42
N GLY A 26 -1.13 -22.82 25.50
CA GLY A 26 -0.22 -22.95 24.38
C GLY A 26 -0.31 -21.65 23.58
N LEU A 27 0.68 -20.79 23.75
CA LEU A 27 0.89 -19.63 22.91
C LEU A 27 1.21 -20.17 21.52
N LEU A 28 0.19 -20.30 20.68
CA LEU A 28 0.34 -20.56 19.27
C LEU A 28 0.98 -19.30 18.69
N LEU A 29 2.32 -19.28 18.66
CA LEU A 29 3.08 -18.36 17.83
C LEU A 29 2.67 -18.70 16.39
N GLY A 30 1.62 -18.05 15.91
CA GLY A 30 1.44 -17.89 14.48
C GLY A 30 2.73 -17.21 14.01
N THR A 31 3.58 -17.97 13.32
CA THR A 31 4.54 -17.35 12.43
C THR A 31 3.68 -16.49 11.52
N ALA A 32 3.71 -15.17 11.72
CA ALA A 32 3.23 -14.27 10.70
C ALA A 32 3.95 -14.73 9.44
N ASP A 33 3.21 -15.35 8.52
CA ASP A 33 3.75 -15.65 7.21
C ASP A 33 4.20 -14.29 6.70
N VAL A 34 5.52 -14.10 6.65
CA VAL A 34 6.14 -13.05 5.87
C VAL A 34 5.87 -13.48 4.43
N GLN A 35 4.63 -13.27 3.99
CA GLN A 35 4.28 -13.32 2.59
C GLN A 35 5.17 -12.26 1.97
N ALA A 36 6.21 -12.70 1.25
CA ALA A 36 6.99 -11.79 0.42
C ALA A 36 5.99 -10.97 -0.38
N GLN A 37 5.98 -9.65 -0.16
CA GLN A 37 4.96 -8.79 -0.74
C GLN A 37 5.11 -8.88 -2.26
N THR A 38 4.10 -9.46 -2.91
CA THR A 38 4.09 -9.56 -4.37
C THR A 38 4.12 -8.14 -4.93
N LEU A 39 5.14 -7.83 -5.73
CA LEU A 39 5.27 -6.54 -6.37
C LEU A 39 4.34 -6.48 -7.57
N TYR A 40 3.53 -5.42 -7.65
CA TYR A 40 2.66 -5.18 -8.80
C TYR A 40 3.01 -3.85 -9.46
N GLY A 41 3.02 -3.83 -10.79
CA GLY A 41 3.09 -2.63 -11.60
C GLY A 41 1.76 -2.35 -12.30
N LEU A 42 1.48 -1.08 -12.61
CA LEU A 42 0.39 -0.71 -13.51
C LEU A 42 0.81 -0.93 -14.96
N GLY A 43 -0.06 -1.56 -15.75
CA GLY A 43 0.16 -1.83 -17.16
C GLY A 43 -1.04 -1.50 -18.03
N THR A 44 -0.82 -1.31 -19.32
CA THR A 44 -1.89 -1.21 -20.33
C THR A 44 -1.75 -2.35 -21.33
N LEU A 45 -2.86 -3.02 -21.62
CA LEU A 45 -2.89 -4.10 -22.59
C LEU A 45 -2.66 -3.57 -24.02
N THR A 46 -1.68 -4.14 -24.73
CA THR A 46 -1.44 -3.83 -26.14
C THR A 46 -2.29 -4.68 -27.08
N GLN A 47 -2.83 -5.80 -26.58
CA GLN A 47 -3.74 -6.71 -27.28
C GLN A 47 -4.84 -7.18 -26.31
N PRO A 48 -6.01 -7.64 -26.79
CA PRO A 48 -7.05 -8.17 -25.92
C PRO A 48 -6.55 -9.36 -25.09
N ALA A 49 -6.88 -9.39 -23.80
CA ALA A 49 -6.51 -10.48 -22.89
C ALA A 49 -7.54 -10.61 -21.75
N ASN A 50 -7.83 -11.84 -21.30
CA ASN A 50 -8.74 -12.13 -20.18
C ASN A 50 -10.11 -11.43 -20.27
N GLY A 51 -10.67 -11.32 -21.49
CA GLY A 51 -11.97 -10.67 -21.74
C GLY A 51 -11.92 -9.13 -21.76
N ALA A 52 -10.76 -8.52 -21.55
CA ALA A 52 -10.57 -7.08 -21.66
C ALA A 52 -10.03 -6.70 -23.05
N PRO A 53 -10.51 -5.59 -23.66
CA PRO A 53 -9.99 -5.10 -24.93
C PRO A 53 -8.58 -4.49 -24.79
N ALA A 54 -7.87 -4.34 -25.90
CA ALA A 54 -6.64 -3.55 -25.95
C ALA A 54 -6.89 -2.12 -25.44
N GLY A 55 -5.92 -1.54 -24.74
CA GLY A 55 -6.02 -0.24 -24.08
C GLY A 55 -6.54 -0.28 -22.64
N SER A 56 -7.04 -1.43 -22.17
CA SER A 56 -7.46 -1.63 -20.78
C SER A 56 -6.26 -1.64 -19.83
N GLN A 57 -6.45 -1.11 -18.62
CA GLN A 57 -5.42 -1.15 -17.57
C GLN A 57 -5.47 -2.49 -16.82
N THR A 58 -4.32 -2.99 -16.41
CA THR A 58 -4.14 -4.22 -15.65
C THR A 58 -3.04 -4.04 -14.62
N LEU A 59 -2.96 -4.98 -13.68
CA LEU A 59 -1.82 -5.13 -12.79
C LEU A 59 -0.88 -6.22 -13.34
N ILE A 60 0.40 -5.89 -13.38
CA ILE A 60 1.47 -6.79 -13.79
C ILE A 60 2.14 -7.30 -12.52
N THR A 61 2.22 -8.61 -12.34
CA THR A 61 3.02 -9.19 -11.26
C THR A 61 4.48 -9.13 -11.65
N ILE A 62 5.34 -8.65 -10.76
CA ILE A 62 6.77 -8.49 -10.99
C ILE A 62 7.52 -9.46 -10.07
N ASN A 63 8.45 -10.22 -10.64
CA ASN A 63 9.36 -11.03 -9.84
C ASN A 63 10.34 -10.09 -9.11
N PRO A 64 10.36 -10.09 -7.77
CA PRO A 64 11.22 -9.21 -6.99
C PRO A 64 12.71 -9.53 -7.14
N THR A 65 13.09 -10.72 -7.62
CA THR A 65 14.50 -11.11 -7.75
C THR A 65 15.15 -10.60 -9.02
N ASN A 66 14.39 -10.44 -10.11
CA ASN A 66 14.94 -10.08 -11.43
C ASN A 66 14.14 -8.99 -12.15
N GLY A 67 13.07 -8.46 -11.56
CA GLY A 67 12.23 -7.42 -12.14
C GLY A 67 11.39 -7.88 -13.33
N ALA A 68 11.40 -9.18 -13.67
CA ALA A 68 10.68 -9.69 -14.82
C ALA A 68 9.16 -9.78 -14.53
N PRO A 69 8.29 -9.41 -15.48
CA PRO A 69 6.86 -9.64 -15.35
C PRO A 69 6.59 -11.15 -15.35
N THR A 70 5.83 -11.63 -14.36
CA THR A 70 5.51 -13.06 -14.19
C THR A 70 4.06 -13.39 -14.53
N GLY A 71 3.21 -12.38 -14.70
CA GLY A 71 1.82 -12.57 -15.08
C GLY A 71 1.02 -11.27 -15.04
N PHE A 72 -0.23 -11.36 -15.49
CA PHE A 72 -1.22 -10.29 -15.44
C PHE A 72 -2.35 -10.68 -14.48
N SER A 73 -2.75 -9.76 -13.61
CA SER A 73 -3.99 -9.90 -12.83
C SER A 73 -5.20 -9.61 -13.74
N PRO A 74 -6.44 -9.89 -13.27
CA PRO A 74 -7.63 -9.32 -13.89
C PRO A 74 -7.49 -7.82 -14.17
N PHE A 75 -8.24 -7.34 -15.18
CA PHE A 75 -8.21 -5.94 -15.58
C PHE A 75 -8.74 -5.04 -14.47
N VAL A 76 -8.24 -3.80 -14.46
CA VAL A 76 -8.65 -2.79 -13.49
C VAL A 76 -10.09 -2.37 -13.76
N SER A 77 -10.91 -2.34 -12.71
CA SER A 77 -12.32 -1.93 -12.79
C SER A 77 -12.73 -1.06 -11.59
N GLY A 78 -13.82 -0.30 -11.74
CA GLY A 78 -14.33 0.61 -10.71
C GLY A 78 -13.75 2.03 -10.73
N VAL A 79 -12.89 2.34 -11.71
CA VAL A 79 -12.31 3.68 -11.90
C VAL A 79 -13.37 4.63 -12.44
N THR A 80 -13.43 5.86 -11.91
CA THR A 80 -14.33 6.91 -12.41
C THR A 80 -14.13 7.12 -13.92
N PRO A 81 -15.22 7.17 -14.72
CA PRO A 81 -15.12 7.41 -16.16
C PRO A 81 -14.30 8.66 -16.50
N GLY A 82 -13.44 8.56 -17.52
CA GLY A 82 -12.51 9.63 -17.92
C GLY A 82 -11.13 9.55 -17.28
N GLN A 83 -11.02 8.94 -16.08
CA GLN A 83 -9.73 8.81 -15.40
C GLN A 83 -8.92 7.62 -15.92
N ARG A 84 -7.59 7.78 -15.88
CA ARG A 84 -6.60 6.70 -15.99
C ARG A 84 -5.84 6.55 -14.69
N LEU A 85 -5.31 5.36 -14.40
CA LEU A 85 -4.47 5.15 -13.23
C LEU A 85 -3.05 5.61 -13.58
N VAL A 86 -2.49 6.49 -12.77
CA VAL A 86 -1.23 7.19 -13.08
C VAL A 86 -0.13 6.98 -12.04
N GLY A 87 -0.43 6.25 -10.97
CA GLY A 87 0.52 5.94 -9.91
C GLY A 87 -0.01 4.83 -9.01
N MET A 88 0.91 4.07 -8.41
CA MET A 88 0.61 2.96 -7.52
C MET A 88 1.71 2.82 -6.48
N ASP A 89 1.34 2.61 -5.22
CA ASP A 89 2.28 2.22 -4.18
C ASP A 89 1.55 1.52 -3.01
N TYR A 90 2.29 0.76 -2.22
CA TYR A 90 1.79 0.08 -1.03
C TYR A 90 1.97 0.94 0.22
N ARG A 91 0.91 1.06 1.01
CA ARG A 91 0.98 1.68 2.33
C ARG A 91 1.75 0.78 3.30
N PRO A 92 2.95 1.16 3.79
CA PRO A 92 3.79 0.25 4.59
C PRO A 92 3.10 -0.22 5.87
N ASN A 93 2.32 0.66 6.51
CA ASN A 93 1.65 0.37 7.79
C ASN A 93 0.49 -0.63 7.68
N THR A 94 -0.07 -0.86 6.49
CA THR A 94 -1.22 -1.76 6.32
C THR A 94 -1.06 -2.79 5.21
N GLY A 95 -0.02 -2.70 4.38
CA GLY A 95 0.17 -3.55 3.21
C GLY A 95 -0.89 -3.37 2.11
N GLN A 96 -1.75 -2.34 2.22
CA GLN A 96 -2.78 -2.06 1.22
C GLN A 96 -2.18 -1.32 0.02
N ALA A 97 -2.54 -1.74 -1.18
CA ALA A 97 -2.17 -1.04 -2.41
C ALA A 97 -3.09 0.15 -2.64
N PHE A 98 -2.50 1.31 -2.93
CA PHE A 98 -3.18 2.51 -3.37
C PHE A 98 -2.82 2.85 -4.80
N VAL A 99 -3.77 3.45 -5.51
CA VAL A 99 -3.59 3.97 -6.87
C VAL A 99 -4.22 5.34 -7.00
N LEU A 100 -3.67 6.17 -7.90
CA LEU A 100 -4.22 7.48 -8.24
C LEU A 100 -4.90 7.41 -9.60
N GLY A 101 -6.21 7.71 -9.66
CA GLY A 101 -6.90 8.01 -10.91
C GLY A 101 -6.75 9.49 -11.25
N TYR A 102 -6.49 9.81 -12.52
CA TYR A 102 -6.32 11.17 -13.02
C TYR A 102 -6.91 11.32 -14.43
N ASP A 103 -7.66 12.39 -14.65
CA ASP A 103 -8.16 12.81 -15.96
C ASP A 103 -7.42 14.08 -16.41
N ALA A 104 -6.46 13.91 -17.31
CA ALA A 104 -5.65 15.00 -17.84
C ALA A 104 -6.40 15.89 -18.85
N SER A 105 -7.60 15.51 -19.28
CA SER A 105 -8.41 16.31 -20.21
C SER A 105 -9.18 17.43 -19.51
N ILE A 106 -9.38 17.32 -18.19
CA ILE A 106 -10.06 18.34 -17.39
C ILE A 106 -9.07 19.45 -17.05
N THR A 107 -9.20 20.59 -17.73
CA THR A 107 -8.35 21.78 -17.54
C THR A 107 -8.94 22.80 -16.56
N SER A 108 -10.25 22.74 -16.30
CA SER A 108 -10.93 23.60 -15.31
C SER A 108 -10.36 23.38 -13.90
N THR A 109 -9.98 24.46 -13.22
CA THR A 109 -9.45 24.42 -11.85
C THR A 109 -10.54 24.20 -10.80
N SER A 110 -11.81 24.41 -11.15
CA SER A 110 -12.96 24.23 -10.26
C SER A 110 -13.59 22.83 -10.34
N THR A 111 -13.10 21.97 -11.23
CA THR A 111 -13.66 20.63 -11.47
C THR A 111 -12.67 19.56 -11.00
N PRO A 112 -13.02 18.69 -10.04
CA PRO A 112 -12.15 17.59 -9.64
C PRO A 112 -11.75 16.70 -10.83
N ASN A 113 -10.48 16.34 -10.88
CA ASN A 113 -9.91 15.53 -11.96
C ASN A 113 -9.10 14.33 -11.45
N ALA A 114 -8.98 14.17 -10.14
CA ALA A 114 -8.24 13.09 -9.51
C ALA A 114 -9.07 12.40 -8.42
N GLN A 115 -8.84 11.10 -8.24
CA GLN A 115 -9.45 10.31 -7.18
C GLN A 115 -8.40 9.34 -6.64
N LEU A 116 -8.22 9.32 -5.32
CA LEU A 116 -7.42 8.31 -4.66
C LEU A 116 -8.26 7.04 -4.52
N TYR A 117 -7.65 5.88 -4.78
CA TYR A 117 -8.27 4.59 -4.57
C TYR A 117 -7.37 3.65 -3.76
N THR A 118 -7.99 2.69 -3.09
CA THR A 118 -7.35 1.40 -2.81
C THR A 118 -7.62 0.44 -3.97
N ILE A 119 -6.74 -0.52 -4.21
CA ILE A 119 -6.95 -1.58 -5.21
C ILE A 119 -6.75 -2.95 -4.58
N ALA A 120 -7.64 -3.89 -4.90
CA ALA A 120 -7.47 -5.29 -4.54
C ALA A 120 -6.67 -6.01 -5.65
N PRO A 121 -5.39 -6.39 -5.44
CA PRO A 121 -4.55 -6.89 -6.53
C PRO A 121 -5.01 -8.22 -7.12
N ALA A 122 -5.73 -9.03 -6.33
CA ALA A 122 -6.28 -10.31 -6.78
C ALA A 122 -7.41 -10.15 -7.81
N THR A 123 -8.16 -9.04 -7.76
CA THR A 123 -9.35 -8.83 -8.59
C THR A 123 -9.25 -7.62 -9.51
N GLY A 124 -8.28 -6.72 -9.31
CA GLY A 124 -8.16 -5.47 -10.05
C GLY A 124 -9.23 -4.43 -9.71
N VAL A 125 -10.08 -4.69 -8.72
CA VAL A 125 -11.17 -3.77 -8.34
C VAL A 125 -10.61 -2.62 -7.50
N VAL A 126 -10.89 -1.39 -7.92
CA VAL A 126 -10.56 -0.19 -7.15
C VAL A 126 -11.73 0.26 -6.28
N THR A 127 -11.43 0.83 -5.12
CA THR A 127 -12.41 1.42 -4.20
C THR A 127 -11.99 2.85 -3.85
N ALA A 128 -12.87 3.81 -4.06
CA ALA A 128 -12.59 5.22 -3.83
C ALA A 128 -12.28 5.50 -2.35
N VAL A 129 -11.26 6.31 -2.11
CA VAL A 129 -10.88 6.82 -0.79
C VAL A 129 -11.27 8.29 -0.73
N GLY A 130 -12.31 8.60 0.03
CA GLY A 130 -12.84 9.95 0.14
C GLY A 130 -13.45 10.49 -1.17
N ALA A 131 -13.59 11.81 -1.24
CA ALA A 131 -14.13 12.50 -2.41
C ALA A 131 -13.04 12.78 -3.46
N ALA A 132 -13.46 12.97 -4.71
CA ALA A 132 -12.58 13.39 -5.79
C ALA A 132 -12.02 14.79 -5.50
N ILE A 133 -10.77 15.02 -5.94
CA ILE A 133 -10.02 16.26 -5.72
C ILE A 133 -9.48 16.84 -7.03
N ARG A 134 -9.02 18.09 -6.98
CA ARG A 134 -8.27 18.72 -8.07
C ARG A 134 -6.78 18.62 -7.80
N LEU A 135 -6.02 18.10 -8.77
CA LEU A 135 -4.56 18.14 -8.76
C LEU A 135 -4.05 18.70 -10.09
N GLU A 136 -3.11 19.65 -10.05
CA GLU A 136 -2.56 20.30 -11.25
C GLU A 136 -1.41 19.50 -11.86
N LEU A 137 -1.59 18.20 -12.11
CA LEU A 137 -0.49 17.30 -12.51
C LEU A 137 -0.08 17.41 -13.99
N GLY A 138 -0.70 18.30 -14.76
CA GLY A 138 -0.37 18.51 -16.17
C GLY A 138 -1.18 17.64 -17.13
N GLY A 139 -0.66 17.47 -18.34
CA GLY A 139 -1.29 16.77 -19.44
C GLY A 139 -0.98 15.27 -19.46
N ALA A 140 -1.51 14.57 -20.48
CA ALA A 140 -1.36 13.12 -20.61
C ALA A 140 0.09 12.64 -20.85
N THR A 141 1.00 13.54 -21.21
CA THR A 141 2.43 13.26 -21.43
C THR A 141 3.29 13.51 -20.20
N ASP A 142 2.75 14.18 -19.18
CA ASP A 142 3.47 14.42 -17.93
C ASP A 142 3.64 13.12 -17.14
N ARG A 143 4.79 12.97 -16.50
CA ARG A 143 5.09 11.79 -15.67
C ARG A 143 4.75 12.10 -14.23
N ILE A 144 4.01 11.19 -13.60
CA ILE A 144 3.55 11.34 -12.24
C ILE A 144 4.27 10.33 -11.34
N GLY A 145 4.88 10.83 -10.27
CA GLY A 145 5.39 10.01 -9.16
C GLY A 145 4.33 9.89 -8.07
N PHE A 146 4.20 8.71 -7.47
CA PHE A 146 3.24 8.39 -6.43
C PHE A 146 3.88 7.44 -5.43
N ASP A 147 3.99 7.82 -4.16
CA ASP A 147 4.79 7.06 -3.19
C ASP A 147 4.43 7.38 -1.74
N PHE A 148 4.45 6.38 -0.86
CA PHE A 148 4.15 6.53 0.57
C PHE A 148 5.39 6.93 1.36
N ASN A 149 5.27 7.99 2.15
CA ASN A 149 6.20 8.24 3.24
C ASN A 149 5.85 7.30 4.42
N PRO A 150 6.71 6.33 4.78
CA PRO A 150 6.41 5.34 5.83
C PRO A 150 6.24 5.98 7.22
N THR A 151 6.91 7.10 7.48
CA THR A 151 6.94 7.72 8.81
C THR A 151 5.76 8.65 9.07
N VAL A 152 5.39 9.48 8.08
CA VAL A 152 4.33 10.48 8.22
C VAL A 152 2.97 9.92 7.79
N ASP A 153 2.95 8.75 7.18
CA ASP A 153 1.75 8.11 6.63
C ASP A 153 1.02 9.04 5.64
N ARG A 154 1.78 9.56 4.68
CA ARG A 154 1.28 10.45 3.63
C ARG A 154 1.77 9.98 2.28
N ILE A 155 0.90 10.17 1.30
CA ILE A 155 1.21 9.86 -0.09
C ILE A 155 1.79 11.12 -0.71
N ARG A 156 2.99 11.03 -1.29
CA ARG A 156 3.55 12.10 -2.11
C ARG A 156 3.13 11.86 -3.56
N VAL A 157 2.63 12.92 -4.19
CA VAL A 157 2.31 12.95 -5.62
C VAL A 157 3.09 14.08 -6.25
N VAL A 158 3.94 13.78 -7.22
CA VAL A 158 4.69 14.80 -7.96
C VAL A 158 4.45 14.63 -9.45
N SER A 159 4.66 15.69 -10.21
CA SER A 159 4.61 15.65 -11.67
C SER A 159 5.82 16.36 -12.28
N THR A 160 6.13 16.04 -13.54
CA THR A 160 7.16 16.71 -14.36
C THR A 160 6.90 18.19 -14.59
N ASN A 161 5.71 18.70 -14.25
CA ASN A 161 5.39 20.12 -14.25
C ASN A 161 5.67 20.83 -12.91
N ASP A 162 6.60 20.28 -12.13
CA ASP A 162 7.06 20.74 -10.81
C ASP A 162 6.00 20.76 -9.69
N ARG A 163 4.79 20.23 -9.93
CA ARG A 163 3.78 20.11 -8.88
C ARG A 163 4.12 19.00 -7.91
N ASN A 164 3.75 19.25 -6.65
CA ASN A 164 4.09 18.40 -5.54
C ASN A 164 3.03 18.51 -4.43
N TYR A 165 2.33 17.42 -4.19
CA TYR A 165 1.24 17.31 -3.24
C TYR A 165 1.52 16.21 -2.22
N ARG A 166 0.99 16.40 -1.01
CA ARG A 166 0.86 15.36 0.00
C ARG A 166 -0.61 15.05 0.19
N LEU A 167 -1.02 13.81 -0.06
CA LEU A 167 -2.39 13.34 0.16
C LEU A 167 -2.49 12.58 1.48
N ASN A 168 -3.68 12.64 2.08
CA ASN A 168 -4.03 11.85 3.25
C ASN A 168 -4.64 10.51 2.81
N PRO A 169 -4.03 9.35 3.16
CA PRO A 169 -4.52 8.04 2.75
C PRO A 169 -5.85 7.64 3.40
N VAL A 170 -6.30 8.34 4.44
CA VAL A 170 -7.58 8.08 5.12
C VAL A 170 -8.72 8.90 4.50
N THR A 171 -8.46 10.17 4.19
CA THR A 171 -9.51 11.08 3.69
C THR A 171 -9.50 11.25 2.18
N GLY A 172 -8.44 10.84 1.48
CA GLY A 172 -8.24 11.06 0.05
C GLY A 172 -7.89 12.50 -0.32
N GLY A 173 -8.00 13.44 0.63
CA GLY A 173 -7.79 14.87 0.40
C GLY A 173 -6.32 15.29 0.38
N VAL A 174 -6.07 16.50 -0.14
CA VAL A 174 -4.76 17.16 -0.06
C VAL A 174 -4.50 17.55 1.40
N ALA A 175 -3.50 16.93 2.02
CA ALA A 175 -3.02 17.26 3.35
C ALA A 175 -2.10 18.48 3.34
N ALA A 176 -1.35 18.67 2.25
CA ALA A 176 -0.54 19.85 2.00
C ALA A 176 -0.17 19.95 0.51
N THR A 177 0.06 21.17 0.05
CA THR A 177 0.76 21.46 -1.21
C THR A 177 2.13 21.99 -0.82
N ASP A 178 3.19 21.32 -1.25
CA ASP A 178 4.55 21.79 -1.00
C ASP A 178 4.92 22.87 -2.04
N GLY A 179 6.02 23.59 -1.80
CA GLY A 179 6.59 24.46 -2.82
C GLY A 179 6.86 23.70 -4.13
N ASN A 180 6.84 24.42 -5.26
CA ASN A 180 7.29 23.89 -6.53
C ASN A 180 8.66 23.21 -6.35
N LEU A 181 8.87 22.10 -7.05
CA LEU A 181 10.20 21.48 -7.10
C LEU A 181 11.18 22.54 -7.64
N ALA A 182 12.08 23.00 -6.77
CA ALA A 182 13.08 24.00 -7.10
C ALA A 182 14.44 23.29 -7.12
N TYR A 183 15.16 23.46 -8.22
CA TYR A 183 16.49 22.89 -8.41
C TYR A 183 17.54 23.76 -7.70
N ALA A 184 18.65 23.15 -7.26
CA ALA A 184 19.80 23.91 -6.76
C ALA A 184 20.38 24.76 -7.89
N ASP A 185 20.80 25.99 -7.58
CA ASP A 185 21.37 26.93 -8.56
C ASP A 185 22.60 26.31 -9.27
N GLY A 186 22.65 26.41 -10.59
CA GLY A 186 23.79 25.98 -11.42
C GLY A 186 23.69 24.60 -12.11
N THR A 187 22.57 23.88 -12.05
CA THR A 187 22.39 22.63 -12.84
C THR A 187 21.78 22.89 -14.23
N PRO A 188 22.30 22.30 -15.33
CA PRO A 188 21.72 22.45 -16.66
C PRO A 188 20.30 21.83 -16.74
N ALA A 189 19.40 22.60 -17.35
CA ALA A 189 18.01 22.36 -17.78
C ALA A 189 17.35 20.96 -17.58
N ASP A 190 16.16 20.99 -16.98
CA ASP A 190 15.05 20.03 -17.05
C ASP A 190 15.37 18.55 -16.77
N ALA A 191 15.76 18.28 -15.52
CA ALA A 191 15.75 16.92 -14.98
C ALA A 191 14.29 16.47 -14.71
N ASN A 192 13.68 15.78 -15.66
CA ASN A 192 12.36 15.15 -15.49
C ASN A 192 12.35 14.15 -14.32
N VAL A 193 11.34 14.23 -13.45
CA VAL A 193 11.13 13.22 -12.38
C VAL A 193 10.76 11.88 -13.02
N GLY A 194 11.68 10.92 -13.00
CA GLY A 194 11.48 9.58 -13.57
C GLY A 194 10.72 8.62 -12.64
N ALA A 195 10.87 8.80 -11.33
CA ALA A 195 10.23 8.06 -10.25
C ALA A 195 10.38 8.83 -8.93
N VAL A 196 9.46 8.62 -7.99
CA VAL A 196 9.65 8.97 -6.57
C VAL A 196 9.74 7.66 -5.82
N ALA A 197 10.71 7.54 -4.94
CA ALA A 197 10.83 6.43 -4.02
C ALA A 197 11.35 6.97 -2.69
N TYR A 198 10.61 6.76 -1.62
CA TYR A 198 11.12 6.83 -0.26
C TYR A 198 11.87 5.52 0.01
N THR A 199 13.00 5.63 0.70
CA THR A 199 13.67 4.46 1.26
C THR A 199 12.76 3.88 2.34
N ASN A 200 12.06 2.79 2.03
CA ASN A 200 11.47 1.92 3.04
C ASN A 200 12.63 1.25 3.79
N SER A 201 12.88 1.70 5.02
CA SER A 201 13.76 1.03 5.98
C SER A 201 12.93 0.12 6.89
#